data_AF-A0A830D612-F1
#
_entry.id   AF-A0A830D612-F1
#
_cell.length_a   1.000
_cell.length_b   1.000
_cell.length_c   1.000
_cell.angle_alpha   90.00
_cell.angle_beta   90.00
_cell.angle_gamma   90.00
#
_symmetry.space_group_name_H-M   'P 1'
#
loop_
_entity.id
_entity.type
_entity.pdbx_description
1 polymer ?
#
loop_
_entity_poly.entity_id
_entity_poly.type
_entity_poly.pdbx_seq_one_letter_code
_entity_poly.pdbx_strand_id
1 'polypeptide(L)'
;MVGLPVPFRYEYLMAETIFSQILLLPQPPFRPIYYTLVIMDLCKVIPYPSNFILQVCFVKCNLHRPVFSLQAVSCLSDSRMQRSNFQFIWPWEEWAYVLDLPKWAPQRVFVQEVLEREVRLSYWDKIKQSIESAPALEELLPPKGTTNFRYSVADVDQTEHGLSTQLTSMVKERSTTREIISWIEGDVIPAHGWDISLRVIAQTLLNIGSKSFTHLITVLERYSQVIAKFCPDQDKQFLLICELSEFWRNNAQMTAIAIDRMMGYRLLSNVAIVRWVFSEPNVNQFHTSDHPWEILGNAVTKTFNRITDLRKEISSLEKSVVSAKEAASKALAELEDAKSKLTLTLVDNEPVLAEDPAKMKRLNSNAEKANEEEVSMRESLEAKEALFARAAEEIEALFIFLYKSFSNVLAEPLRETEGSLHQSGELDEMAIEQEDTSTMELDNEGGSSHRSRANGRGTTNGYNVGEKEQWCLSTLGYVKALTRQYASEIWPLVEKLDAEVLTEDVHPLLKKAVSELDGFFKKVGELVYRVATCSMRMSSHIGSRPLVFCTVSELGYGLCEY
;
A
#
# COMPACT_ATOMS: atom_id res chain seq x y z
N MET A 1 -40.05 -3.75 1.42
CA MET A 1 -38.66 -4.18 1.66
C MET A 1 -38.63 -4.78 3.05
N VAL A 2 -38.20 -6.03 3.18
CA VAL A 2 -38.15 -6.75 4.46
C VAL A 2 -36.89 -6.30 5.19
N GLY A 3 -37.06 -5.52 6.26
CA GLY A 3 -35.96 -5.16 7.16
C GLY A 3 -35.50 -6.38 7.97
N LEU A 4 -34.40 -6.23 8.71
CA LEU A 4 -34.01 -7.24 9.70
C LEU A 4 -35.18 -7.46 10.68
N PRO A 5 -35.52 -8.71 11.05
CA PRO A 5 -36.65 -9.03 11.91
C PRO A 5 -36.31 -8.72 13.38
N VAL A 6 -35.96 -7.46 13.66
CA VAL A 6 -35.53 -6.99 14.99
C VAL A 6 -36.45 -5.87 15.47
N PRO A 7 -36.80 -5.84 16.77
CA PRO A 7 -37.74 -4.86 17.32
C PRO A 7 -37.11 -3.50 17.64
N PHE A 8 -35.81 -3.31 17.39
CA PHE A 8 -35.05 -2.11 17.75
C PHE A 8 -34.44 -1.42 16.51
N ARG A 9 -34.06 -0.15 16.67
CA ARG A 9 -33.34 0.63 15.64
C ARG A 9 -31.97 0.00 15.36
N TYR A 10 -31.86 -0.71 14.25
CA TYR A 10 -30.67 -1.46 13.88
C TYR A 10 -29.72 -0.66 12.97
N GLU A 11 -30.07 0.55 12.57
CA GLU A 11 -29.26 1.37 11.66
C GLU A 11 -27.89 1.67 12.27
N TYR A 12 -27.86 1.96 13.58
CA TYR A 12 -26.63 2.22 14.32
C TYR A 12 -25.76 0.97 14.46
N LEU A 13 -26.37 -0.17 14.81
CA LEU A 13 -25.69 -1.47 14.89
C LEU A 13 -25.13 -1.90 13.52
N MET A 14 -25.87 -1.63 12.45
CA MET A 14 -25.45 -1.93 11.09
C MET A 14 -24.26 -1.05 10.66
N ALA A 15 -24.31 0.25 10.94
CA ALA A 15 -23.18 1.14 10.68
C ALA A 15 -21.95 0.74 11.51
N GLU A 16 -22.13 0.48 12.81
CA GLU A 16 -21.05 0.03 13.69
C GLU A 16 -20.42 -1.28 13.22
N THR A 17 -21.23 -2.26 12.83
CA THR A 17 -20.72 -3.54 12.31
C THR A 17 -19.94 -3.34 11.01
N ILE A 18 -20.45 -2.56 10.05
CA ILE A 18 -19.72 -2.25 8.82
C ILE A 18 -18.38 -1.56 9.14
N PHE A 19 -18.38 -0.56 10.02
CA PHE A 19 -17.14 0.11 10.42
C PHE A 19 -16.18 -0.78 11.19
N SER A 20 -16.68 -1.68 12.04
CA SER A 20 -15.85 -2.64 12.75
C SER A 20 -15.10 -3.56 11.77
N GLN A 21 -15.71 -3.87 10.62
CA GLN A 21 -15.10 -4.68 9.58
C GLN A 21 -14.11 -3.88 8.72
N ILE A 22 -14.45 -2.63 8.35
CA ILE A 22 -13.56 -1.73 7.61
C ILE A 22 -12.29 -1.43 8.41
N LEU A 23 -12.44 -1.20 9.72
CA LEU A 23 -11.35 -0.83 10.63
C LEU A 23 -10.70 -2.06 11.29
N LEU A 24 -11.01 -3.27 10.83
CA LEU A 24 -10.43 -4.48 11.37
C LEU A 24 -8.93 -4.54 11.01
N LEU A 25 -8.11 -4.77 12.03
CA LEU A 25 -6.66 -4.90 11.89
C LEU A 25 -6.26 -6.37 11.88
N PRO A 26 -5.29 -6.79 11.03
CA PRO A 26 -4.37 -5.96 10.22
C PRO A 26 -4.95 -5.48 8.89
N GLN A 27 -5.96 -6.16 8.35
CA GLN A 27 -6.64 -5.82 7.12
C GLN A 27 -8.12 -6.20 7.20
N PRO A 28 -9.02 -5.47 6.51
CA PRO A 28 -10.42 -5.84 6.45
C PRO A 28 -10.60 -7.15 5.67
N PRO A 29 -11.61 -7.98 6.01
CA PRO A 29 -11.83 -9.27 5.35
C PRO A 29 -12.27 -9.13 3.89
N PHE A 30 -12.83 -7.99 3.50
CA PHE A 30 -13.14 -7.69 2.10
C PHE A 30 -12.40 -6.44 1.64
N ARG A 31 -12.29 -6.26 0.32
CA ARG A 31 -11.67 -5.05 -0.24
C ARG A 31 -12.48 -3.81 0.18
N PRO A 32 -11.84 -2.67 0.53
CA PRO A 32 -12.52 -1.43 0.96
C PRO A 32 -13.65 -0.95 0.02
N ILE A 33 -13.49 -1.19 -1.29
CA ILE A 33 -14.50 -0.86 -2.31
C ILE A 33 -15.81 -1.62 -2.09
N TYR A 34 -15.79 -2.84 -1.55
CA TYR A 34 -16.98 -3.63 -1.26
C TYR A 34 -17.85 -2.93 -0.21
N TYR A 35 -17.27 -2.51 0.91
CA TYR A 35 -18.01 -1.82 1.96
C TYR A 35 -18.58 -0.49 1.48
N THR A 36 -17.83 0.21 0.62
CA THR A 36 -18.31 1.42 -0.04
C THR A 36 -19.60 1.13 -0.81
N LEU A 37 -19.61 0.12 -1.68
CA LEU A 37 -20.82 -0.29 -2.41
C LEU A 37 -21.98 -0.69 -1.48
N VAL A 38 -21.69 -1.43 -0.40
CA VAL A 38 -22.70 -1.81 0.59
C VAL A 38 -23.33 -0.57 1.24
N ILE A 39 -22.52 0.40 1.68
CA ILE A 39 -23.00 1.66 2.23
C ILE A 39 -23.85 2.41 1.19
N MET A 40 -23.48 2.36 -0.11
CA MET A 40 -24.27 2.96 -1.19
C MET A 40 -25.71 2.47 -1.18
N ASP A 41 -25.84 1.14 -1.20
CA ASP A 41 -27.11 0.50 -1.42
C ASP A 41 -27.97 0.61 -0.15
N LEU A 42 -27.34 0.65 1.02
CA LEU A 42 -28.00 0.98 2.28
C LEU A 42 -28.56 2.40 2.29
N CYS A 43 -27.81 3.41 1.81
CA CYS A 43 -28.29 4.80 1.72
C CYS A 43 -29.46 4.98 0.72
N LYS A 44 -29.60 4.09 -0.28
CA LYS A 44 -30.78 4.11 -1.18
C LYS A 44 -32.04 3.57 -0.51
N VAL A 45 -31.87 2.66 0.44
CA VAL A 45 -32.97 1.95 1.12
C VAL A 45 -33.39 2.67 2.41
N ILE A 46 -32.46 3.35 3.08
CA ILE A 46 -32.68 4.03 4.37
C ILE A 46 -32.30 5.51 4.21
N PRO A 47 -33.19 6.48 4.50
CA PRO A 47 -32.94 7.90 4.27
C PRO A 47 -32.06 8.61 5.33
N TYR A 48 -31.71 7.96 6.46
CA TYR A 48 -30.98 8.57 7.59
C TYR A 48 -29.49 8.17 7.83
N PRO A 49 -28.83 7.22 7.12
CA PRO A 49 -27.52 6.73 7.53
C PRO A 49 -26.32 7.57 7.07
N SER A 50 -26.48 8.56 6.16
CA SER A 50 -25.32 9.30 5.60
C SER A 50 -24.57 10.13 6.64
N ASN A 51 -25.28 10.89 7.48
CA ASN A 51 -24.65 11.77 8.47
C ASN A 51 -24.05 10.97 9.64
N PHE A 52 -24.70 9.89 10.05
CA PHE A 52 -24.23 9.04 11.16
C PHE A 52 -22.94 8.29 10.81
N ILE A 53 -22.86 7.72 9.60
CA ILE A 53 -21.69 6.97 9.13
C ILE A 53 -20.44 7.87 9.14
N LEU A 54 -20.60 9.14 8.79
CA LEU A 54 -19.52 10.11 8.71
C LEU A 54 -19.13 10.70 10.07
N GLN A 55 -20.09 10.91 10.99
CA GLN A 55 -19.79 11.31 12.36
C GLN A 55 -19.02 10.22 13.12
N VAL A 56 -19.34 8.94 12.93
CA VAL A 56 -18.58 7.82 13.51
C VAL A 56 -17.16 7.77 12.95
N CYS A 57 -16.97 7.99 11.64
CA CYS A 57 -15.64 8.14 11.05
C CYS A 57 -14.87 9.31 11.69
N PHE A 58 -15.50 10.49 11.75
CA PHE A 58 -14.89 11.71 12.24
C PHE A 58 -14.47 11.60 13.72
N VAL A 59 -15.33 11.00 14.56
CA VAL A 59 -15.03 10.77 15.98
C VAL A 59 -13.93 9.71 16.16
N LYS A 60 -13.93 8.64 15.36
CA LYS A 60 -12.89 7.60 15.44
C LYS A 60 -11.55 8.00 14.80
N CYS A 61 -11.52 8.97 13.87
CA CYS A 61 -10.29 9.60 13.37
C CYS A 61 -9.45 10.21 14.50
N ASN A 62 -10.07 10.64 15.60
CA ASN A 62 -9.36 11.20 16.75
C ASN A 62 -8.42 10.19 17.43
N LEU A 63 -8.73 8.89 17.37
CA LEU A 63 -8.01 7.86 18.13
C LEU A 63 -6.85 7.22 17.35
N HIS A 64 -6.99 6.97 16.04
CA HIS A 64 -6.01 6.14 15.29
C HIS A 64 -5.75 6.60 13.84
N ARG A 65 -4.97 7.69 13.67
CA ARG A 65 -4.53 8.24 12.36
C ARG A 65 -3.93 7.25 11.34
N PRO A 66 -3.03 6.30 11.70
CA PRO A 66 -2.27 5.51 10.70
C PRO A 66 -3.09 4.43 9.99
N VAL A 67 -4.15 3.95 10.64
CA VAL A 67 -5.08 2.95 10.09
C VAL A 67 -6.20 3.63 9.30
N PHE A 68 -6.52 4.88 9.67
CA PHE A 68 -7.62 5.64 9.08
C PHE A 68 -7.27 6.28 7.73
N SER A 69 -6.02 6.72 7.50
CA SER A 69 -5.68 7.61 6.36
C SER A 69 -5.83 6.97 4.98
N LEU A 70 -5.62 5.66 4.83
CA LEU A 70 -5.70 5.02 3.52
C LEU A 70 -7.02 4.28 3.31
N GLN A 71 -7.49 3.47 4.27
CA GLN A 71 -8.70 2.66 4.09
C GLN A 71 -9.99 3.38 4.43
N ALA A 72 -10.03 4.17 5.52
CA ALA A 72 -11.22 4.96 5.83
C ALA A 72 -11.35 6.14 4.87
N VAL A 73 -10.25 6.84 4.55
CA VAL A 73 -10.31 7.86 3.49
C VAL A 73 -10.59 7.20 2.14
N SER A 74 -10.08 6.03 1.75
CA SER A 74 -10.56 5.38 0.51
C SER A 74 -12.02 4.95 0.60
N CYS A 75 -12.59 4.61 1.76
CA CYS A 75 -14.04 4.40 1.90
C CYS A 75 -14.85 5.71 1.83
N LEU A 76 -14.28 6.83 2.30
CA LEU A 76 -14.88 8.17 2.27
C LEU A 76 -14.71 8.87 0.92
N SER A 77 -13.56 8.64 0.27
CA SER A 77 -13.09 9.21 -0.99
C SER A 77 -13.25 8.26 -2.17
N ASP A 78 -13.53 6.96 -2.01
CA ASP A 78 -14.27 6.19 -3.03
C ASP A 78 -15.77 6.58 -3.04
N SER A 79 -16.01 7.86 -2.75
CA SER A 79 -17.04 8.75 -3.28
C SER A 79 -17.12 8.81 -4.82
N ARG A 80 -16.76 7.74 -5.56
CA ARG A 80 -17.56 7.37 -6.76
C ARG A 80 -19.06 7.40 -6.43
N MET A 81 -19.37 7.15 -5.17
CA MET A 81 -20.66 7.13 -4.52
C MET A 81 -21.31 8.49 -4.22
N GLN A 82 -20.58 9.48 -3.71
CA GLN A 82 -21.14 10.84 -3.55
C GLN A 82 -21.27 11.54 -4.92
N ARG A 83 -20.47 11.13 -5.90
CA ARG A 83 -20.39 11.82 -7.19
C ARG A 83 -21.43 11.41 -8.23
N SER A 84 -21.98 10.20 -8.15
CA SER A 84 -23.07 9.82 -9.06
C SER A 84 -24.46 10.24 -8.54
N ASN A 85 -24.63 10.51 -7.23
CA ASN A 85 -25.97 10.77 -6.66
C ASN A 85 -26.08 12.01 -5.74
N PHE A 86 -25.02 12.55 -5.14
CA PHE A 86 -25.09 13.63 -4.13
C PHE A 86 -24.32 14.92 -4.45
N GLN A 87 -23.75 15.07 -5.65
CA GLN A 87 -23.18 16.33 -6.16
C GLN A 87 -22.14 17.03 -5.26
N PHE A 88 -21.40 16.28 -4.41
CA PHE A 88 -20.46 16.83 -3.41
C PHE A 88 -21.11 17.74 -2.36
N ILE A 89 -22.41 17.57 -2.09
CA ILE A 89 -23.12 18.36 -1.10
C ILE A 89 -22.79 17.81 0.29
N TRP A 90 -22.14 18.64 1.11
CA TRP A 90 -21.79 18.32 2.49
C TRP A 90 -21.96 19.56 3.39
N PRO A 91 -22.45 19.42 4.65
CA PRO A 91 -22.51 20.52 5.61
C PRO A 91 -21.12 20.87 6.14
N TRP A 92 -20.28 21.46 5.30
CA TRP A 92 -18.91 21.87 5.63
C TRP A 92 -18.82 22.86 6.80
N GLU A 93 -19.90 23.61 7.07
CA GLU A 93 -20.01 24.53 8.22
C GLU A 93 -19.79 23.82 9.56
N GLU A 94 -20.25 22.56 9.68
CA GLU A 94 -20.06 21.76 10.90
C GLU A 94 -18.59 21.44 11.18
N TRP A 95 -17.73 21.50 10.16
CA TRP A 95 -16.30 21.19 10.27
C TRP A 95 -15.40 22.44 10.23
N ALA A 96 -15.99 23.63 10.17
CA ALA A 96 -15.22 24.88 10.10
C ALA A 96 -14.34 25.12 11.35
N TYR A 97 -14.75 24.61 12.52
CA TYR A 97 -14.00 24.72 13.79
C TYR A 97 -12.60 24.10 13.72
N VAL A 98 -12.37 23.19 12.77
CA VAL A 98 -11.10 22.50 12.59
C VAL A 98 -9.96 23.47 12.24
N LEU A 99 -10.27 24.67 11.74
CA LEU A 99 -9.28 25.73 11.51
C LEU A 99 -8.74 26.35 12.78
N ASP A 100 -9.51 26.30 13.87
CA ASP A 100 -9.09 26.79 15.18
C ASP A 100 -8.14 25.80 15.88
N LEU A 101 -7.93 24.62 15.28
CA LEU A 101 -6.97 23.61 15.73
C LEU A 101 -5.60 23.84 15.07
N PRO A 102 -4.52 23.40 15.74
CA PRO A 102 -3.19 23.49 15.16
C PRO A 102 -3.08 22.68 13.86
N LYS A 103 -2.16 23.07 12.98
CA LYS A 103 -1.95 22.45 11.66
C LYS A 103 -1.70 20.94 11.72
N TRP A 104 -1.14 20.46 12.82
CA TRP A 104 -0.84 19.04 13.07
C TRP A 104 -1.98 18.25 13.72
N ALA A 105 -3.09 18.88 14.09
CA ALA A 105 -4.21 18.18 14.70
C ALA A 105 -4.77 17.13 13.71
N PRO A 106 -4.98 15.87 14.13
CA PRO A 106 -5.51 14.81 13.27
C PRO A 106 -6.79 15.19 12.53
N GLN A 107 -7.69 15.95 13.18
CA GLN A 107 -8.94 16.42 12.56
C GLN A 107 -8.68 17.38 11.40
N ARG A 108 -7.72 18.30 11.54
CA ARG A 108 -7.36 19.25 10.48
C ARG A 108 -6.70 18.58 9.30
N VAL A 109 -5.78 17.69 9.59
CA VAL A 109 -5.11 16.87 8.57
C VAL A 109 -6.12 15.98 7.86
N PHE A 110 -7.07 15.38 8.59
CA PHE A 110 -8.13 14.55 7.99
C PHE A 110 -8.99 15.34 7.00
N VAL A 111 -9.45 16.54 7.36
CA VAL A 111 -10.24 17.38 6.43
C VAL A 111 -9.41 17.78 5.21
N GLN A 112 -8.14 18.14 5.40
CA GLN A 112 -7.22 18.46 4.30
C GLN A 112 -7.06 17.27 3.34
N GLU A 113 -6.83 16.07 3.86
CA GLU A 113 -6.69 14.85 3.06
C GLU A 113 -7.98 14.49 2.32
N VAL A 114 -9.15 14.63 2.97
CA VAL A 114 -10.46 14.43 2.31
C VAL A 114 -10.63 15.37 1.12
N LEU A 115 -10.37 16.67 1.32
CA LEU A 115 -10.44 17.67 0.25
C LEU A 115 -9.45 17.37 -0.88
N GLU A 116 -8.23 16.94 -0.55
CA GLU A 116 -7.25 16.53 -1.54
C GLU A 116 -7.75 15.36 -2.39
N ARG A 117 -8.27 14.30 -1.77
CA ARG A 117 -8.79 13.13 -2.50
C ARG A 117 -10.02 13.48 -3.34
N GLU A 118 -10.91 14.34 -2.85
CA GLU A 118 -12.05 14.84 -3.63
C GLU A 118 -11.60 15.59 -4.88
N VAL A 119 -10.56 16.45 -4.77
CA VAL A 119 -9.96 17.14 -5.91
C VAL A 119 -9.32 16.16 -6.89
N ARG A 120 -8.57 15.15 -6.42
CA ARG A 120 -7.94 14.12 -7.31
C ARG A 120 -8.95 13.37 -8.16
N LEU A 121 -10.13 13.15 -7.58
CA LEU A 121 -11.19 12.43 -8.23
C LEU A 121 -12.00 13.41 -9.13
N SER A 122 -12.10 14.69 -8.79
CA SER A 122 -12.86 15.73 -9.49
C SER A 122 -11.92 16.74 -10.18
N TYR A 123 -12.30 18.02 -10.24
CA TYR A 123 -11.42 19.14 -10.54
C TYR A 123 -11.57 20.23 -9.48
N TRP A 124 -10.50 21.01 -9.29
CA TRP A 124 -10.37 21.97 -8.19
C TRP A 124 -11.55 22.95 -8.10
N ASP A 125 -11.98 23.53 -9.22
CA ASP A 125 -13.05 24.54 -9.23
C ASP A 125 -14.40 23.98 -8.75
N LYS A 126 -14.68 22.69 -9.01
CA LYS A 126 -15.92 22.05 -8.54
C LYS A 126 -15.92 21.82 -7.03
N ILE A 127 -14.78 21.44 -6.47
CA ILE A 127 -14.66 21.26 -5.02
C ILE A 127 -14.70 22.61 -4.32
N LYS A 128 -14.08 23.64 -4.90
CA LYS A 128 -14.23 25.02 -4.41
C LYS A 128 -15.70 25.46 -4.34
N GLN A 129 -16.50 25.17 -5.37
CA GLN A 129 -17.93 25.46 -5.35
C GLN A 129 -18.67 24.69 -4.23
N SER A 130 -18.27 23.45 -3.95
CA SER A 130 -18.91 22.64 -2.91
C SER A 130 -18.70 23.18 -1.48
N ILE A 131 -17.61 23.92 -1.24
CA ILE A 131 -17.27 24.50 0.07
C ILE A 131 -17.68 25.98 0.20
N GLU A 132 -18.45 26.54 -0.75
CA GLU A 132 -18.88 27.95 -0.69
C GLU A 132 -19.67 28.28 0.59
N SER A 133 -20.32 27.28 1.22
CA SER A 133 -20.98 27.41 2.52
C SER A 133 -20.00 27.66 3.69
N ALA A 134 -18.75 27.21 3.57
CA ALA A 134 -17.71 27.34 4.58
C ALA A 134 -16.41 27.90 3.97
N PRO A 135 -16.35 29.20 3.64
CA PRO A 135 -15.23 29.81 2.92
C PRO A 135 -13.90 29.74 3.67
N ALA A 136 -13.94 29.58 5.00
CA ALA A 136 -12.75 29.41 5.82
C ALA A 136 -11.96 28.14 5.45
N LEU A 137 -12.64 27.07 4.98
CA LEU A 137 -11.99 25.83 4.56
C LEU A 137 -11.23 25.95 3.23
N GLU A 138 -11.35 27.07 2.51
CA GLU A 138 -10.56 27.31 1.29
C GLU A 138 -9.05 27.27 1.59
N GLU A 139 -8.61 27.62 2.80
CA GLU A 139 -7.21 27.50 3.24
C GLU A 139 -6.71 26.04 3.24
N LEU A 140 -7.61 25.06 3.43
CA LEU A 140 -7.27 23.64 3.48
C LEU A 140 -7.33 22.96 2.10
N LEU A 141 -7.78 23.66 1.05
CA LEU A 141 -7.76 23.09 -0.30
C LEU A 141 -6.31 22.86 -0.76
N PRO A 142 -6.05 21.76 -1.50
CA PRO A 142 -4.74 21.57 -2.11
C PRO A 142 -4.43 22.73 -3.07
N PRO A 143 -3.15 23.10 -3.22
CA PRO A 143 -2.75 24.10 -4.18
C PRO A 143 -3.20 23.70 -5.59
N LYS A 144 -3.49 24.67 -6.44
CA LYS A 144 -3.85 24.38 -7.84
C LYS A 144 -2.69 23.62 -8.49
N GLY A 145 -2.99 22.43 -9.02
CA GLY A 145 -2.04 21.47 -9.60
C GLY A 145 -1.32 22.00 -10.85
N THR A 146 -0.41 22.94 -10.62
CA THR A 146 0.44 23.60 -11.61
C THR A 146 1.81 22.96 -11.58
N THR A 147 2.45 22.84 -12.75
CA THR A 147 3.82 22.35 -12.85
C THR A 147 4.78 23.46 -12.45
N ASN A 148 5.75 23.12 -11.60
CA ASN A 148 6.83 24.01 -11.22
C ASN A 148 8.03 23.77 -12.14
N PHE A 149 7.86 24.11 -13.42
CA PHE A 149 8.96 23.98 -14.38
C PHE A 149 10.00 25.07 -14.09
N ARG A 150 11.17 24.65 -13.60
CA ARG A 150 12.25 25.55 -13.19
C ARG A 150 12.58 26.56 -14.30
N TYR A 151 12.70 26.11 -15.54
CA TYR A 151 13.12 26.94 -16.68
C TYR A 151 11.99 27.71 -17.38
N SER A 152 10.81 27.87 -16.75
CA SER A 152 9.70 28.68 -17.31
C SER A 152 9.89 30.18 -17.06
N VAL A 153 10.63 30.54 -16.01
CA VAL A 153 10.81 31.91 -15.56
C VAL A 153 12.17 32.42 -16.07
N ALA A 154 12.23 33.68 -16.51
CA ALA A 154 13.41 34.29 -17.13
C ALA A 154 14.61 34.52 -16.17
N ASP A 155 14.52 34.06 -14.92
CA ASP A 155 15.47 34.36 -13.82
C ASP A 155 16.37 33.15 -13.46
N VAL A 156 16.50 32.19 -14.39
CA VAL A 156 17.28 30.95 -14.18
C VAL A 156 18.59 31.01 -14.97
N ASP A 157 19.60 30.29 -14.48
CA ASP A 157 20.89 30.08 -15.15
C ASP A 157 20.70 29.83 -16.65
N GLN A 158 21.17 30.79 -17.44
CA GLN A 158 20.96 30.85 -18.89
C GLN A 158 21.53 29.61 -19.60
N THR A 159 22.51 28.96 -18.97
CA THR A 159 23.12 27.70 -19.37
C THR A 159 22.17 26.50 -19.20
N GLU A 160 21.56 26.31 -18.03
CA GLU A 160 20.59 25.22 -17.80
C GLU A 160 19.36 25.37 -18.70
N HIS A 161 18.89 26.61 -18.88
CA HIS A 161 17.79 26.94 -19.81
C HIS A 161 18.15 26.61 -21.26
N GLY A 162 19.38 26.92 -21.71
CA GLY A 162 19.88 26.57 -23.04
C GLY A 162 19.86 25.07 -23.30
N LEU A 163 20.38 24.27 -22.35
CA LEU A 163 20.38 22.81 -22.42
C LEU A 163 18.97 22.22 -22.44
N SER A 164 18.07 22.74 -21.60
CA SER A 164 16.65 22.35 -21.57
C SER A 164 15.97 22.62 -22.92
N THR A 165 16.27 23.77 -23.54
CA THR A 165 15.72 24.14 -24.86
C THR A 165 16.25 23.21 -25.95
N GLN A 166 17.55 22.90 -25.93
CA GLN A 166 18.18 21.98 -26.87
C GLN A 166 17.58 20.57 -26.76
N LEU A 167 17.46 20.04 -25.54
CA LEU A 167 16.84 18.75 -25.29
C LEU A 167 15.36 18.73 -25.73
N THR A 168 14.64 19.83 -25.49
CA THR A 168 13.26 19.97 -26.00
C THR A 168 13.20 19.90 -27.53
N SER A 169 14.16 20.52 -28.23
CA SER A 169 14.25 20.43 -29.71
C SER A 169 14.51 19.00 -30.16
N MET A 170 15.50 18.32 -29.57
CA MET A 170 15.83 16.92 -29.90
C MET A 170 14.62 15.98 -29.70
N VAL A 171 13.87 16.15 -28.61
CA VAL A 171 12.68 15.33 -28.35
C VAL A 171 11.56 15.63 -29.35
N LYS A 172 11.36 16.90 -29.75
CA LYS A 172 10.39 17.33 -30.77
C LYS A 172 10.77 16.82 -32.16
N GLU A 173 12.05 16.85 -32.51
CA GLU A 173 12.63 16.32 -33.74
C GLU A 173 12.67 14.78 -33.76
N ARG A 174 12.25 14.14 -32.66
CA ARG A 174 12.19 12.69 -32.49
C ARG A 174 13.56 12.02 -32.63
N SER A 175 14.63 12.70 -32.20
CA SER A 175 15.97 12.13 -32.09
C SER A 175 15.95 10.77 -31.39
N THR A 176 16.87 9.90 -31.79
CA THR A 176 16.94 8.56 -31.21
C THR A 176 17.50 8.61 -29.79
N THR A 177 17.13 7.65 -28.95
CA THR A 177 17.66 7.48 -27.59
C THR A 177 19.19 7.49 -27.57
N ARG A 178 19.84 6.91 -28.59
CA ARG A 178 21.30 6.85 -28.71
C ARG A 178 21.93 8.21 -28.98
N GLU A 179 21.32 9.03 -29.84
CA GLU A 179 21.77 10.39 -30.10
C GLU A 179 21.69 11.26 -28.85
N ILE A 180 20.59 11.15 -28.10
CA ILE A 180 20.41 11.90 -26.85
C ILE A 180 21.46 11.46 -25.82
N ILE A 181 21.70 10.16 -25.65
CA ILE A 181 22.75 9.66 -24.75
C ILE A 181 24.13 10.18 -25.18
N SER A 182 24.45 10.14 -26.48
CA SER A 182 25.73 10.63 -27.01
C SER A 182 25.93 12.12 -26.79
N TRP A 183 24.89 12.94 -26.96
CA TRP A 183 24.93 14.38 -26.68
C TRP A 183 25.16 14.63 -25.19
N ILE A 184 24.47 13.91 -24.31
CA ILE A 184 24.62 14.09 -22.86
C ILE A 184 26.01 13.67 -22.38
N GLU A 185 26.52 12.51 -22.81
CA GLU A 185 27.84 12.01 -22.42
C GLU A 185 28.99 12.83 -23.03
N GLY A 186 28.82 13.33 -24.25
CA GLY A 186 29.85 14.08 -24.97
C GLY A 186 29.92 15.55 -24.57
N ASP A 187 28.76 16.22 -24.49
CA ASP A 187 28.70 17.68 -24.41
C ASP A 187 28.22 18.18 -23.04
N VAL A 188 27.27 17.49 -22.40
CA VAL A 188 26.57 18.02 -21.21
C VAL A 188 27.29 17.67 -19.91
N ILE A 189 27.58 16.37 -19.69
CA ILE A 189 28.21 15.89 -18.45
C ILE A 189 29.61 16.47 -18.26
N PRO A 190 30.51 16.47 -19.27
CA PRO A 190 31.86 17.00 -19.09
C PRO A 190 31.87 18.51 -18.80
N ALA A 191 30.90 19.25 -19.32
CA ALA A 191 30.83 20.70 -19.17
C ALA A 191 30.16 21.16 -17.87
N HIS A 192 29.14 20.44 -17.40
CA HIS A 192 28.27 20.91 -16.29
C HIS A 192 28.21 19.97 -15.10
N GLY A 193 28.80 18.78 -15.19
CA GLY A 193 28.75 17.77 -14.14
C GLY A 193 27.40 17.04 -14.09
N TRP A 194 27.38 15.96 -13.30
CA TRP A 194 26.27 15.00 -13.32
C TRP A 194 24.98 15.54 -12.72
N ASP A 195 25.06 16.30 -11.63
CA ASP A 195 23.88 16.72 -10.87
C ASP A 195 23.05 17.77 -11.64
N ILE A 196 23.72 18.73 -12.30
CA ILE A 196 23.08 19.71 -13.18
C ILE A 196 22.47 19.00 -14.40
N SER A 197 23.22 18.07 -15.01
CA SER A 197 22.75 17.29 -16.15
C SER A 197 21.46 16.52 -15.81
N LEU A 198 21.46 15.81 -14.69
CA LEU A 198 20.30 15.04 -14.22
C LEU A 198 19.10 15.94 -13.99
N ARG A 199 19.29 17.08 -13.31
CA ARG A 199 18.24 18.06 -13.08
C ARG A 199 17.64 18.58 -14.39
N VAL A 200 18.47 19.03 -15.32
CA VAL A 200 17.99 19.53 -16.62
C VAL A 200 17.20 18.46 -17.35
N ILE A 201 17.75 17.25 -17.48
CA ILE A 201 17.11 16.14 -18.19
C ILE A 201 15.78 15.76 -17.53
N ALA A 202 15.76 15.59 -16.21
CA ALA A 202 14.55 15.26 -15.46
C ALA A 202 13.47 16.33 -15.66
N GLN A 203 13.77 17.59 -15.33
CA GLN A 203 12.84 18.71 -15.45
C GLN A 203 12.29 18.87 -16.88
N THR A 204 13.15 18.75 -17.90
CA THR A 204 12.73 18.89 -19.30
C THR A 204 11.85 17.73 -19.76
N LEU A 205 12.22 16.47 -19.47
CA LEU A 205 11.41 15.31 -19.86
C LEU A 205 10.04 15.32 -19.17
N LEU A 206 10.00 15.68 -17.88
CA LEU A 206 8.75 15.80 -17.12
C LEU A 206 7.88 16.92 -17.66
N ASN A 207 8.48 18.05 -18.05
CA ASN A 207 7.75 19.15 -18.69
C ASN A 207 7.10 18.72 -20.01
N ILE A 208 7.81 17.98 -20.86
CA ILE A 208 7.27 17.44 -22.11
C ILE A 208 6.12 16.47 -21.85
N GLY A 209 6.22 15.65 -20.79
CA GLY A 209 5.20 14.69 -20.38
C GLY A 209 4.04 15.27 -19.57
N SER A 210 4.10 16.55 -19.17
CA SER A 210 3.20 17.11 -18.15
C SER A 210 1.74 17.30 -18.57
N LYS A 211 1.43 17.24 -19.88
CA LYS A 211 0.09 17.53 -20.41
C LYS A 211 -0.99 16.56 -19.94
N SER A 212 -0.66 15.27 -19.81
CA SER A 212 -1.57 14.27 -19.25
C SER A 212 -0.79 13.03 -18.81
N PHE A 213 -1.43 12.16 -18.02
CA PHE A 213 -0.85 10.88 -17.61
C PHE A 213 -0.31 10.04 -18.77
N THR A 214 -1.04 10.00 -19.90
CA THR A 214 -0.61 9.26 -21.09
C THR A 214 0.64 9.88 -21.74
N HIS A 215 0.75 11.21 -21.76
CA HIS A 215 1.96 11.87 -22.28
C HIS A 215 3.17 11.53 -21.41
N LEU A 216 3.01 11.57 -20.08
CA LEU A 216 4.06 11.18 -19.14
C LEU A 216 4.51 9.74 -19.39
N ILE A 217 3.58 8.79 -19.45
CA ILE A 217 3.88 7.37 -19.73
C ILE A 217 4.63 7.22 -21.05
N THR A 218 4.17 7.88 -22.11
CA THR A 218 4.79 7.81 -23.44
C THR A 218 6.23 8.31 -23.42
N VAL A 219 6.51 9.40 -22.71
CA VAL A 219 7.86 9.96 -22.56
C VAL A 219 8.74 9.01 -21.75
N LEU A 220 8.25 8.49 -20.63
CA LEU A 220 8.99 7.56 -19.77
C LEU A 220 9.32 6.25 -20.49
N GLU A 221 8.41 5.68 -21.28
CA GLU A 221 8.68 4.46 -22.05
C GLU A 221 9.73 4.69 -23.12
N ARG A 222 9.55 5.76 -23.92
CA ARG A 222 10.44 6.09 -25.04
C ARG A 222 11.86 6.40 -24.59
N TYR A 223 12.01 7.13 -23.49
CA TYR A 223 13.30 7.60 -22.98
C TYR A 223 13.75 6.88 -21.71
N SER A 224 13.14 5.75 -21.37
CA SER A 224 13.51 4.89 -20.23
C SER A 224 15.00 4.57 -20.20
N GLN A 225 15.57 4.21 -21.35
CA GLN A 225 17.00 3.91 -21.50
C GLN A 225 17.90 5.14 -21.25
N VAL A 226 17.44 6.35 -21.61
CA VAL A 226 18.15 7.60 -21.30
C VAL A 226 18.19 7.76 -19.78
N ILE A 227 17.04 7.70 -19.12
CA ILE A 227 16.92 7.86 -17.66
C ILE A 227 17.75 6.81 -16.92
N ALA A 228 17.66 5.54 -17.33
CA ALA A 228 18.40 4.43 -16.73
C ALA A 228 19.92 4.60 -16.86
N LYS A 229 20.41 5.13 -17.99
CA LYS A 229 21.83 5.36 -18.20
C LYS A 229 22.39 6.45 -17.28
N PHE A 230 21.59 7.48 -16.96
CA PHE A 230 22.00 8.60 -16.11
C PHE A 230 21.66 8.43 -14.62
N CYS A 231 20.90 7.39 -14.27
CA CYS A 231 20.61 6.99 -12.89
C CYS A 231 21.16 5.59 -12.57
N PRO A 232 22.48 5.34 -12.73
CA PRO A 232 23.07 4.03 -12.45
C PRO A 232 23.02 3.68 -10.96
N ASP A 233 23.17 4.69 -10.10
CA ASP A 233 23.35 4.52 -8.66
C ASP A 233 22.13 5.00 -7.86
N GLN A 234 22.00 4.47 -6.64
CA GLN A 234 20.94 4.86 -5.70
C GLN A 234 20.96 6.37 -5.36
N ASP A 235 22.14 7.00 -5.30
CA ASP A 235 22.26 8.44 -5.07
C ASP A 235 21.64 9.26 -6.20
N LYS A 236 21.86 8.84 -7.46
CA LYS A 236 21.28 9.53 -8.63
C LYS A 236 19.79 9.26 -8.74
N GLN A 237 19.33 8.05 -8.40
CA GLN A 237 17.91 7.75 -8.28
C GLN A 237 17.23 8.62 -7.21
N PHE A 238 17.87 8.82 -6.05
CA PHE A 238 17.37 9.74 -5.02
C PHE A 238 17.25 11.18 -5.55
N LEU A 239 18.28 11.70 -6.22
CA LEU A 239 18.23 13.03 -6.84
C LEU A 239 17.10 13.15 -7.88
N LEU A 240 16.86 12.11 -8.69
CA LEU A 240 15.75 12.08 -9.63
C LEU A 240 14.40 12.20 -8.92
N ILE A 241 14.22 11.50 -7.78
CA ILE A 241 12.99 11.60 -6.97
C ILE A 241 12.85 13.01 -6.37
N CYS A 242 13.94 13.63 -5.91
CA CYS A 242 13.91 15.02 -5.45
C CYS A 242 13.43 15.96 -6.56
N GLU A 243 13.98 15.86 -7.78
CA GLU A 243 13.59 16.70 -8.91
C GLU A 243 12.13 16.48 -9.35
N LEU A 244 11.66 15.22 -9.31
CA LEU A 244 10.23 14.88 -9.51
C LEU A 244 9.33 15.57 -8.49
N SER A 245 9.70 15.50 -7.21
CA SER A 245 8.93 16.08 -6.12
C SER A 245 8.91 17.61 -6.18
N GLU A 246 9.99 18.24 -6.66
CA GLU A 246 9.99 19.68 -6.91
C GLU A 246 9.12 20.07 -8.10
N PHE A 247 9.23 19.35 -9.21
CA PHE A 247 8.46 19.64 -10.43
C PHE A 247 6.94 19.57 -10.19
N TRP A 248 6.48 18.59 -9.41
CA TRP A 248 5.08 18.42 -9.01
C TRP A 248 4.81 18.74 -7.54
N ARG A 249 5.52 19.70 -6.94
CA ARG A 249 5.32 20.11 -5.54
C ARG A 249 3.86 20.43 -5.20
N ASN A 250 3.11 20.98 -6.16
CA ASN A 250 1.69 21.34 -5.99
C ASN A 250 0.71 20.24 -6.44
N ASN A 251 1.20 19.07 -6.86
CA ASN A 251 0.39 17.98 -7.38
C ASN A 251 0.90 16.62 -6.87
N ALA A 252 0.52 16.29 -5.63
CA ALA A 252 0.87 15.05 -4.97
C ALA A 252 0.46 13.79 -5.76
N GLN A 253 -0.69 13.83 -6.45
CA GLN A 253 -1.16 12.72 -7.29
C GLN A 253 -0.22 12.45 -8.46
N MET A 254 0.23 13.48 -9.17
CA MET A 254 1.19 13.33 -10.28
C MET A 254 2.53 12.80 -9.77
N THR A 255 3.03 13.30 -8.64
CA THR A 255 4.27 12.81 -8.00
C THR A 255 4.17 11.32 -7.69
N ALA A 256 3.09 10.89 -7.02
CA ALA A 256 2.87 9.49 -6.67
C ALA A 256 2.79 8.60 -7.92
N ILE A 257 2.04 9.01 -8.96
CA ILE A 257 1.92 8.25 -10.21
C ILE A 257 3.25 8.18 -10.97
N ALA A 258 4.02 9.27 -11.02
CA ALA A 258 5.29 9.30 -11.72
C ALA A 258 6.30 8.35 -11.06
N ILE A 259 6.45 8.40 -9.73
CA ILE A 259 7.31 7.49 -8.97
C ILE A 259 6.84 6.05 -9.14
N ASP A 260 5.53 5.81 -9.07
CA ASP A 260 4.95 4.47 -9.25
C ASP A 260 5.28 3.85 -10.62
N ARG A 261 5.21 4.67 -11.68
CA ARG A 261 5.55 4.24 -13.05
C ARG A 261 7.05 4.05 -13.23
N MET A 262 7.87 4.95 -12.71
CA MET A 262 9.33 4.80 -12.78
C MET A 262 9.84 3.58 -12.01
N MET A 263 9.23 3.25 -10.86
CA MET A 263 9.45 1.98 -10.17
C MET A 263 9.04 0.79 -11.06
N GLY A 264 7.89 0.85 -11.74
CA GLY A 264 7.42 -0.19 -12.67
C GLY A 264 8.36 -0.44 -13.86
N TYR A 265 9.00 0.61 -14.37
CA TYR A 265 10.02 0.53 -15.42
C TYR A 265 11.43 0.20 -14.90
N ARG A 266 11.58 -0.08 -13.60
CA ARG A 266 12.88 -0.34 -12.94
C ARG A 266 13.89 0.82 -13.07
N LEU A 267 13.40 2.05 -13.16
CA LEU A 267 14.23 3.26 -13.16
C LEU A 267 14.58 3.72 -11.74
N LEU A 268 13.72 3.38 -10.77
CA LEU A 268 13.90 3.68 -9.36
C LEU A 268 13.90 2.37 -8.56
N SER A 269 14.87 2.25 -7.63
CA SER A 269 14.87 1.20 -6.63
C SER A 269 13.98 1.55 -5.44
N ASN A 270 13.39 0.53 -4.80
CA ASN A 270 12.54 0.73 -3.62
C ASN A 270 13.32 1.32 -2.44
N VAL A 271 14.61 0.98 -2.32
CA VAL A 271 15.52 1.56 -1.32
C VAL A 271 15.72 3.06 -1.54
N ALA A 272 15.87 3.51 -2.79
CA ALA A 272 15.98 4.95 -3.10
C ALA A 272 14.68 5.69 -2.75
N ILE A 273 13.51 5.07 -2.97
CA ILE A 273 12.21 5.62 -2.57
C ILE A 273 12.12 5.75 -1.05
N VAL A 274 12.50 4.72 -0.28
CA VAL A 274 12.54 4.80 1.18
C VAL A 274 13.47 5.94 1.61
N ARG A 275 14.68 6.02 1.04
CA ARG A 275 15.63 7.11 1.37
C ARG A 275 15.03 8.50 1.11
N TRP A 276 14.28 8.67 0.04
CA TRP A 276 13.56 9.91 -0.25
C TRP A 276 12.43 10.19 0.75
N VAL A 277 11.63 9.19 1.12
CA VAL A 277 10.56 9.34 2.12
C VAL A 277 11.12 9.80 3.47
N PHE A 278 12.28 9.28 3.88
CA PHE A 278 12.96 9.67 5.13
C PHE A 278 13.93 10.85 4.97
N SER A 279 13.85 11.59 3.87
CA SER A 279 14.61 12.84 3.73
C SER A 279 14.03 13.93 4.63
N GLU A 280 14.88 14.84 5.10
CA GLU A 280 14.52 15.97 5.98
C GLU A 280 13.23 16.73 5.58
N PRO A 281 13.00 17.12 4.30
CA PRO A 281 11.79 17.84 3.94
C PRO A 281 10.50 17.02 4.13
N ASN A 282 10.58 15.70 3.97
CA ASN A 282 9.43 14.79 4.07
C ASN A 282 9.18 14.35 5.51
N VAL A 283 10.24 14.12 6.29
CA VAL A 283 10.17 13.75 7.72
C VAL A 283 9.35 14.77 8.50
N ASN A 284 9.56 16.06 8.25
CA ASN A 284 8.83 17.14 8.90
C ASN A 284 7.34 17.21 8.52
N GLN A 285 6.88 16.41 7.56
CA GLN A 285 5.50 16.40 7.06
C GLN A 285 4.73 15.12 7.41
N PHE A 286 5.36 14.17 8.11
CA PHE A 286 4.75 12.88 8.43
C PHE A 286 3.43 12.98 9.20
N HIS A 287 3.27 14.02 10.02
CA HIS A 287 2.07 14.30 10.81
C HIS A 287 1.06 15.22 10.13
N THR A 288 1.44 15.89 9.04
CA THR A 288 0.61 16.89 8.34
C THR A 288 0.16 16.45 6.94
N SER A 289 0.82 15.48 6.32
CA SER A 289 0.48 14.97 4.98
C SER A 289 0.58 13.45 4.90
N ASP A 290 -0.31 12.82 4.13
CA ASP A 290 -0.28 11.39 3.79
C ASP A 290 0.59 11.10 2.54
N HIS A 291 1.08 12.12 1.83
CA HIS A 291 1.77 11.95 0.55
C HIS A 291 3.02 11.06 0.61
N PRO A 292 3.95 11.23 1.58
CA PRO A 292 5.11 10.34 1.68
C PRO A 292 4.72 8.90 2.01
N TRP A 293 3.64 8.72 2.79
CA TRP A 293 3.12 7.42 3.20
C TRP A 293 2.42 6.69 2.06
N GLU A 294 1.70 7.40 1.20
CA GLU A 294 1.10 6.84 -0.03
C GLU A 294 2.20 6.26 -0.94
N ILE A 295 3.28 7.02 -1.17
CA ILE A 295 4.41 6.57 -2.01
C ILE A 295 5.14 5.37 -1.37
N LEU A 296 5.39 5.42 -0.06
CA LEU A 296 6.01 4.32 0.68
C LEU A 296 5.14 3.05 0.61
N GLY A 297 3.84 3.21 0.87
CA GLY A 297 2.86 2.12 0.82
C GLY A 297 2.82 1.47 -0.56
N ASN A 298 2.83 2.25 -1.65
CA ASN A 298 2.88 1.74 -3.01
C ASN A 298 4.17 0.93 -3.28
N ALA A 299 5.32 1.42 -2.82
CA ALA A 299 6.60 0.73 -3.00
C ALA A 299 6.67 -0.61 -2.26
N VAL A 300 6.24 -0.63 -0.98
CA VAL A 300 6.22 -1.87 -0.19
C VAL A 300 5.17 -2.84 -0.73
N THR A 301 3.96 -2.37 -1.04
CA THR A 301 2.86 -3.20 -1.60
C THR A 301 3.28 -3.87 -2.90
N LYS A 302 3.91 -3.15 -3.84
CA LYS A 302 4.37 -3.76 -5.10
C LYS A 302 5.44 -4.82 -4.91
N THR A 303 6.37 -4.60 -3.97
CA THR A 303 7.41 -5.58 -3.65
C THR A 303 6.79 -6.85 -3.06
N PHE A 304 5.86 -6.67 -2.12
CA PHE A 304 5.11 -7.76 -1.50
C PHE A 304 4.27 -8.54 -2.51
N ASN A 305 3.54 -7.85 -3.39
CA ASN A 305 2.73 -8.50 -4.43
C ASN A 305 3.61 -9.33 -5.37
N ARG A 306 4.78 -8.82 -5.79
CA ARG A 306 5.74 -9.55 -6.62
C ARG A 306 6.17 -10.87 -5.97
N ILE A 307 6.45 -10.88 -4.67
CA ILE A 307 6.83 -12.08 -3.93
C ILE A 307 5.65 -13.05 -3.82
N THR A 308 4.47 -12.54 -3.51
CA THR A 308 3.25 -13.34 -3.41
C THR A 308 2.92 -14.02 -4.74
N ASP A 309 3.02 -13.29 -5.84
CA ASP A 309 2.78 -13.81 -7.19
C ASP A 309 3.82 -14.88 -7.57
N LEU A 310 5.11 -14.62 -7.30
CA LEU A 310 6.17 -15.62 -7.53
C LEU A 310 5.97 -16.90 -6.71
N ARG A 311 5.55 -16.77 -5.44
CA ARG A 311 5.25 -17.91 -4.55
C ARG A 311 4.09 -18.76 -5.10
N LYS A 312 3.04 -18.11 -5.60
CA LYS A 312 1.91 -18.80 -6.27
C LYS A 312 2.34 -19.52 -7.55
N GLU A 313 3.14 -18.84 -8.38
CA GLU A 313 3.68 -19.42 -9.62
C GLU A 313 4.54 -20.65 -9.32
N ILE A 314 5.46 -20.57 -8.35
CA ILE A 314 6.28 -21.71 -7.90
C ILE A 314 5.40 -22.86 -7.43
N SER A 315 4.44 -22.63 -6.52
CA SER A 315 3.57 -23.70 -6.03
C SER A 315 2.75 -24.38 -7.14
N SER A 316 2.32 -23.62 -8.14
CA SER A 316 1.63 -24.18 -9.31
C SER A 316 2.57 -25.00 -10.20
N LEU A 317 3.79 -24.54 -10.43
CA LEU A 317 4.80 -25.25 -11.21
C LEU A 317 5.29 -26.52 -10.51
N GLU A 318 5.46 -26.51 -9.20
CA GLU A 318 5.81 -27.70 -8.41
C GLU A 318 4.79 -28.83 -8.63
N LYS A 319 3.49 -28.50 -8.58
CA LYS A 319 2.41 -29.47 -8.86
C LYS A 319 2.48 -30.00 -10.30
N SER A 320 2.76 -29.12 -11.27
CA SER A 320 2.95 -29.52 -12.66
C SER A 320 4.18 -30.41 -12.87
N VAL A 321 5.30 -30.14 -12.19
CA VAL A 321 6.52 -30.96 -12.24
C VAL A 321 6.28 -32.35 -11.66
N VAL A 322 5.55 -32.45 -10.54
CA VAL A 322 5.18 -33.76 -9.96
C VAL A 322 4.34 -34.57 -10.96
N SER A 323 3.33 -33.96 -11.56
CA SER A 323 2.49 -34.62 -12.57
C SER A 323 3.28 -35.02 -13.83
N ALA A 324 4.18 -34.17 -14.31
CA ALA A 324 5.03 -34.46 -15.46
C ALA A 324 6.00 -35.61 -15.17
N LYS A 325 6.59 -35.64 -13.97
CA LYS A 325 7.46 -36.73 -13.52
C LYS A 325 6.71 -38.06 -13.41
N GLU A 326 5.48 -38.06 -12.89
CA GLU A 326 4.63 -39.24 -12.88
C GLU A 326 4.33 -39.74 -14.29
N ALA A 327 3.98 -38.84 -15.22
CA ALA A 327 3.73 -39.18 -16.62
C ALA A 327 4.98 -39.75 -17.32
N ALA A 328 6.15 -39.14 -17.11
CA ALA A 328 7.44 -39.63 -17.63
C ALA A 328 7.77 -41.02 -17.08
N SER A 329 7.59 -41.22 -15.76
CA SER A 329 7.81 -42.53 -15.13
C SER A 329 6.88 -43.62 -15.68
N LYS A 330 5.61 -43.26 -15.97
CA LYS A 330 4.64 -44.19 -16.57
C LYS A 330 4.99 -44.52 -18.01
N ALA A 331 5.37 -43.52 -18.82
CA ALA A 331 5.79 -43.74 -20.20
C ALA A 331 7.06 -44.60 -20.28
N LEU A 332 8.02 -44.41 -19.36
CA LEU A 332 9.20 -45.26 -19.22
C LEU A 332 8.84 -46.69 -18.79
N ALA A 333 7.92 -46.86 -17.84
CA ALA A 333 7.47 -48.18 -17.42
C ALA A 333 6.76 -48.94 -18.55
N GLU A 334 5.92 -48.28 -19.35
CA GLU A 334 5.27 -48.86 -20.53
C GLU A 334 6.29 -49.25 -21.62
N LEU A 335 7.33 -48.43 -21.80
CA LEU A 335 8.44 -48.74 -22.72
C LEU A 335 9.19 -49.99 -22.28
N GLU A 336 9.58 -50.09 -21.00
CA GLU A 336 10.34 -51.22 -20.46
C GLU A 336 9.51 -52.51 -20.40
N ASP A 337 8.21 -52.42 -20.08
CA ASP A 337 7.28 -53.56 -20.18
C ASP A 337 7.19 -54.07 -21.63
N ALA A 338 7.09 -53.18 -22.63
CA ALA A 338 7.09 -53.58 -24.03
C ALA A 338 8.42 -54.21 -24.47
N LYS A 339 9.56 -53.65 -24.06
CA LYS A 339 10.90 -54.23 -24.33
C LYS A 339 11.08 -55.60 -23.70
N SER A 340 10.64 -55.80 -22.46
CA SER A 340 10.77 -57.08 -21.75
C SER A 340 9.88 -58.17 -22.37
N LYS A 341 8.65 -57.84 -22.80
CA LYS A 341 7.77 -58.76 -23.53
C LYS A 341 8.37 -59.19 -24.86
N LEU A 342 8.99 -58.28 -25.60
CA LEU A 342 9.72 -58.59 -26.84
C LEU A 342 10.93 -59.52 -26.58
N THR A 343 11.62 -59.34 -25.45
CA THR A 343 12.77 -60.19 -25.08
C THR A 343 12.34 -61.60 -24.68
N LEU A 344 11.13 -61.77 -24.12
CA LEU A 344 10.57 -63.05 -23.69
C LEU A 344 9.93 -63.87 -24.83
N THR A 345 9.69 -63.30 -26.02
CA THR A 345 9.03 -64.00 -27.15
C THR A 345 9.97 -64.84 -28.01
N LEU A 346 10.91 -65.57 -27.39
CA LEU A 346 11.75 -66.56 -28.07
C LEU A 346 11.06 -67.93 -28.05
N VAL A 347 10.44 -68.32 -29.17
CA VAL A 347 9.91 -69.67 -29.40
C VAL A 347 10.78 -70.36 -30.46
N ASP A 348 11.36 -71.51 -30.11
CA ASP A 348 12.05 -72.47 -31.00
C ASP A 348 13.27 -71.95 -31.81
N ASN A 349 14.24 -71.28 -31.17
CA ASN A 349 15.56 -70.94 -31.74
C ASN A 349 15.58 -70.16 -33.07
N GLU A 350 14.45 -69.61 -33.52
CA GLU A 350 14.34 -68.69 -34.65
C GLU A 350 13.61 -67.41 -34.19
N PRO A 351 14.14 -66.20 -34.44
CA PRO A 351 13.56 -64.97 -33.93
C PRO A 351 12.29 -64.59 -34.70
N VAL A 352 11.11 -64.83 -34.10
CA VAL A 352 9.85 -64.30 -34.62
C VAL A 352 9.61 -62.90 -34.02
N LEU A 353 9.64 -61.87 -34.88
CA LEU A 353 9.37 -60.47 -34.51
C LEU A 353 7.91 -60.32 -34.03
N ALA A 354 7.67 -60.39 -32.73
CA ALA A 354 6.32 -60.44 -32.17
C ALA A 354 5.67 -59.07 -31.87
N GLU A 355 6.38 -57.94 -32.00
CA GLU A 355 5.77 -56.60 -31.95
C GLU A 355 6.20 -55.70 -33.11
N ASP A 356 5.23 -54.92 -33.62
CA ASP A 356 5.41 -53.96 -34.72
C ASP A 356 6.49 -52.92 -34.38
N PRO A 357 7.58 -52.81 -35.17
CA PRO A 357 8.63 -51.79 -34.98
C PRO A 357 8.08 -50.37 -34.87
N ALA A 358 6.93 -50.10 -35.52
CA ALA A 358 6.25 -48.82 -35.42
C ALA A 358 5.70 -48.54 -34.01
N LYS A 359 5.24 -49.57 -33.29
CA LYS A 359 4.74 -49.45 -31.91
C LYS A 359 5.87 -49.13 -30.94
N MET A 360 7.01 -49.82 -31.07
CA MET A 360 8.19 -49.56 -30.23
C MET A 360 8.76 -48.16 -30.47
N LYS A 361 8.84 -47.71 -31.73
CA LYS A 361 9.25 -46.35 -32.07
C LYS A 361 8.31 -45.29 -31.48
N ARG A 362 7.00 -45.54 -31.45
CA ARG A 362 6.00 -44.65 -30.81
C ARG A 362 6.18 -44.59 -29.30
N LEU A 363 6.37 -45.72 -28.63
CA LEU A 363 6.60 -45.75 -27.18
C LEU A 363 7.90 -45.03 -26.80
N ASN A 364 8.97 -45.23 -27.57
CA ASN A 364 10.24 -44.53 -27.34
C ASN A 364 10.08 -43.02 -27.52
N SER A 365 9.44 -42.59 -28.60
CA SER A 365 9.16 -41.16 -28.83
C SER A 365 8.24 -40.57 -27.75
N ASN A 366 7.28 -41.33 -27.22
CA ASN A 366 6.42 -40.88 -26.13
C ASN A 366 7.19 -40.73 -24.81
N ALA A 367 8.06 -41.69 -24.47
CA ALA A 367 8.90 -41.63 -23.29
C ALA A 367 9.94 -40.48 -23.37
N GLU A 368 10.57 -40.30 -24.53
CA GLU A 368 11.47 -39.17 -24.81
C GLU A 368 10.74 -37.83 -24.64
N LYS A 369 9.56 -37.69 -25.26
CA LYS A 369 8.76 -36.46 -25.16
C LYS A 369 8.30 -36.16 -23.74
N ALA A 370 7.83 -37.17 -23.00
CA ALA A 370 7.41 -37.00 -21.61
C ALA A 370 8.59 -36.60 -20.70
N ASN A 371 9.79 -37.14 -20.96
CA ASN A 371 11.01 -36.76 -20.26
C ASN A 371 11.48 -35.34 -20.62
N GLU A 372 11.41 -34.95 -21.90
CA GLU A 372 11.67 -33.57 -22.33
C GLU A 372 10.71 -32.57 -21.67
N GLU A 373 9.42 -32.90 -21.58
CA GLU A 373 8.42 -32.09 -20.89
C GLU A 373 8.71 -31.98 -19.38
N GLU A 374 9.11 -33.08 -18.70
CA GLU A 374 9.54 -33.04 -17.29
C GLU A 374 10.75 -32.13 -17.10
N VAL A 375 11.79 -32.27 -17.93
CA VAL A 375 13.02 -31.47 -17.85
C VAL A 375 12.72 -30.00 -18.07
N SER A 376 11.94 -29.66 -19.11
CA SER A 376 11.54 -28.28 -19.41
C SER A 376 10.77 -27.63 -18.24
N MET A 377 9.83 -28.37 -17.63
CA MET A 377 9.09 -27.88 -16.46
C MET A 377 9.99 -27.68 -15.24
N ARG A 378 10.98 -28.57 -15.03
CA ARG A 378 11.96 -28.45 -13.95
C ARG A 378 12.88 -27.23 -14.15
N GLU A 379 13.37 -26.99 -15.36
CA GLU A 379 14.18 -25.81 -15.68
C GLU A 379 13.39 -24.51 -15.46
N SER A 380 12.10 -24.50 -15.83
CA SER A 380 11.20 -23.38 -15.57
C SER A 380 11.01 -23.12 -14.07
N LEU A 381 10.85 -24.19 -13.27
CA LEU A 381 10.76 -24.10 -11.81
C LEU A 381 12.05 -23.52 -11.21
N GLU A 382 13.22 -24.05 -11.58
CA GLU A 382 14.51 -23.56 -11.10
C GLU A 382 14.73 -22.08 -11.44
N ALA A 383 14.36 -21.65 -12.66
CA ALA A 383 14.43 -20.25 -13.06
C ALA A 383 13.53 -19.35 -12.20
N LYS A 384 12.33 -19.82 -11.84
CA LYS A 384 11.39 -19.09 -10.98
C LYS A 384 11.84 -19.05 -9.52
N GLU A 385 12.39 -20.15 -8.99
CA GLU A 385 13.01 -20.19 -7.67
C GLU A 385 14.19 -19.21 -7.57
N ALA A 386 15.03 -19.13 -8.60
CA ALA A 386 16.12 -18.16 -8.66
C ALA A 386 15.62 -16.71 -8.68
N LEU A 387 14.50 -16.42 -9.36
CA LEU A 387 13.87 -15.10 -9.34
C LEU A 387 13.25 -14.76 -7.98
N PHE A 388 12.65 -15.76 -7.31
CA PHE A 388 12.10 -15.62 -5.97
C PHE A 388 13.20 -15.36 -4.94
N ALA A 389 14.31 -16.08 -4.99
CA ALA A 389 15.46 -15.86 -4.10
C ALA A 389 15.98 -14.41 -4.19
N ARG A 390 16.18 -13.89 -5.41
CA ARG A 390 16.58 -12.48 -5.60
C ARG A 390 15.54 -11.49 -5.08
N ALA A 391 14.25 -11.76 -5.30
CA ALA A 391 13.18 -10.91 -4.78
C ALA A 391 13.10 -10.93 -3.24
N ALA A 392 13.38 -12.08 -2.62
CA ALA A 392 13.45 -12.23 -1.18
C ALA A 392 14.64 -11.45 -0.57
N GLU A 393 15.80 -11.45 -1.23
CA GLU A 393 16.93 -10.62 -0.84
C GLU A 393 16.61 -9.11 -0.97
N GLU A 394 15.94 -8.71 -2.06
CA GLU A 394 15.50 -7.33 -2.28
C GLU A 394 14.52 -6.85 -1.19
N ILE A 395 13.55 -7.68 -0.78
CA ILE A 395 12.58 -7.31 0.26
C ILE A 395 13.22 -7.28 1.66
N GLU A 396 14.14 -8.20 1.93
CA GLU A 396 14.90 -8.21 3.18
C GLU A 396 15.69 -6.92 3.32
N ALA A 397 16.49 -6.56 2.30
CA ALA A 397 17.25 -5.32 2.29
C ALA A 397 16.34 -4.09 2.44
N LEU A 398 15.17 -4.09 1.78
CA LEU A 398 14.18 -3.02 1.88
C LEU A 398 13.64 -2.87 3.30
N PHE A 399 13.19 -3.95 3.95
CA PHE A 399 12.64 -3.88 5.29
C PHE A 399 13.70 -3.48 6.32
N ILE A 400 14.90 -4.05 6.26
CA ILE A 400 16.00 -3.66 7.16
C ILE A 400 16.30 -2.16 7.01
N PHE A 401 16.42 -1.67 5.77
CA PHE A 401 16.67 -0.25 5.52
C PHE A 401 15.52 0.64 5.99
N LEU A 402 14.27 0.21 5.80
CA LEU A 402 13.07 0.90 6.27
C LEU A 402 13.05 1.04 7.79
N TYR A 403 13.24 -0.04 8.54
CA TYR A 403 13.24 0.01 10.00
C TYR A 403 14.46 0.76 10.57
N LYS A 404 15.64 0.69 9.93
CA LYS A 404 16.78 1.55 10.27
C LYS A 404 16.44 3.03 10.09
N SER A 405 15.76 3.37 8.99
CA SER A 405 15.34 4.75 8.72
C SER A 405 14.35 5.26 9.77
N PHE A 406 13.37 4.42 10.16
CA PHE A 406 12.47 4.74 11.28
C PHE A 406 13.23 4.93 12.59
N SER A 407 14.13 4.02 12.94
CA SER A 407 14.93 4.10 14.17
C SER A 407 15.74 5.38 14.23
N ASN A 408 16.42 5.74 13.14
CA ASN A 408 17.23 6.95 13.06
C ASN A 408 16.40 8.22 13.24
N VAL A 409 15.26 8.31 12.56
CA VAL A 409 14.40 9.50 12.57
C VAL A 409 13.62 9.64 13.88
N LEU A 410 13.29 8.54 14.55
CA LEU A 410 12.59 8.55 15.84
C LEU A 410 13.53 8.69 17.05
N ALA A 411 14.84 8.46 16.91
CA ALA A 411 15.79 8.38 18.03
C ALA A 411 15.82 9.65 18.89
N GLU A 412 15.94 10.83 18.26
CA GLU A 412 16.00 12.12 18.96
C GLU A 412 14.61 12.57 19.44
N PRO A 413 13.55 12.60 18.61
CA PRO A 413 12.23 13.06 19.04
C PRO A 413 11.62 12.24 20.19
N LEU A 414 11.82 10.91 20.20
CA LEU A 414 11.29 10.08 21.28
C LEU A 414 11.97 10.39 22.62
N ARG A 415 13.29 10.56 22.63
CA ARG A 415 14.06 10.95 23.84
C ARG A 415 13.60 12.28 24.42
N GLU A 416 13.26 13.24 23.57
CA GLU A 416 12.76 14.55 24.00
C GLU A 416 11.34 14.51 24.58
N THR A 417 10.54 13.50 24.21
CA THR A 417 9.09 13.44 24.51
C THR A 417 8.72 12.37 25.56
N GLU A 418 9.72 11.68 26.14
CA GLU A 418 9.55 10.59 27.11
C GLU A 418 8.59 10.91 28.27
N GLY A 419 8.57 12.16 28.77
CA GLY A 419 7.70 12.56 29.89
C GLY A 419 6.22 12.75 29.57
N SER A 420 5.85 13.00 28.30
CA SER A 420 4.47 13.34 27.88
C SER A 420 3.72 12.14 27.30
N LEU A 421 4.41 11.32 26.50
CA LEU A 421 3.83 10.17 25.78
C LEU A 421 3.26 9.08 26.71
N HIS A 422 3.72 8.99 27.95
CA HIS A 422 3.21 8.02 28.93
C HIS A 422 1.83 8.40 29.48
N GLN A 423 1.46 9.68 29.53
CA GLN A 423 0.15 10.11 30.01
C GLN A 423 -0.95 9.94 28.96
N SER A 424 -0.64 10.06 27.67
CA SER A 424 -1.62 9.89 26.59
C SER A 424 -2.05 8.42 26.41
N GLY A 425 -1.17 7.45 26.72
CA GLY A 425 -1.48 6.03 26.62
C GLY A 425 -2.49 5.51 27.66
N GLU A 426 -2.59 6.15 28.84
CA GLU A 426 -3.60 5.83 29.87
C GLU A 426 -4.91 6.58 29.65
N LEU A 427 -4.86 7.78 29.04
CA LEU A 427 -6.06 8.54 28.68
C LEU A 427 -6.82 7.91 27.50
N ASP A 428 -6.14 7.21 26.58
CA ASP A 428 -6.77 6.48 25.47
C ASP A 428 -7.66 5.30 25.92
N GLU A 429 -7.45 4.75 27.13
CA GLU A 429 -8.35 3.74 27.73
C GLU A 429 -9.50 4.37 28.54
N MET A 430 -9.36 5.61 29.01
CA MET A 430 -10.30 6.26 29.93
C MET A 430 -11.07 7.47 29.36
N ALA A 431 -10.83 7.89 28.13
CA ALA A 431 -11.63 8.89 27.42
C ALA A 431 -12.99 8.32 26.96
N ILE A 432 -13.71 7.68 27.88
CA ILE A 432 -15.17 7.58 27.90
C ILE A 432 -15.61 8.57 28.98
N GLU A 433 -15.36 9.86 28.78
CA GLU A 433 -16.02 10.87 29.60
C GLU A 433 -17.45 10.99 29.12
N GLN A 434 -18.32 10.34 29.90
CA GLN A 434 -19.74 10.59 30.12
C GLN A 434 -20.26 11.88 29.46
N GLU A 435 -20.80 11.75 28.24
CA GLU A 435 -21.90 12.63 27.85
C GLU A 435 -23.10 12.23 28.70
N ASP A 436 -23.62 13.22 29.42
CA ASP A 436 -24.70 13.17 30.39
C ASP A 436 -25.70 12.04 30.14
N THR A 437 -25.90 11.21 31.18
CA THR A 437 -27.08 10.36 31.32
C THR A 437 -28.32 11.25 31.21
N SER A 438 -28.87 11.37 30.01
CA SER A 438 -30.18 11.94 29.77
C SER A 438 -31.18 11.00 30.46
N THR A 439 -31.60 11.45 31.65
CA THR A 439 -32.71 10.84 32.36
C THR A 439 -33.94 11.22 31.55
N MET A 440 -34.67 10.23 31.05
CA MET A 440 -35.97 10.42 30.41
C MET A 440 -36.89 11.19 31.37
N GLU A 441 -37.13 12.47 31.11
CA GLU A 441 -38.26 13.20 31.69
C GLU A 441 -39.33 13.35 30.62
N LEU A 442 -40.50 12.79 30.96
CA LEU A 442 -41.72 12.78 30.18
C LEU A 442 -42.29 14.20 30.04
N ASP A 443 -42.89 14.46 28.88
CA ASP A 443 -43.58 15.69 28.49
C ASP A 443 -44.43 16.32 29.61
N ASN A 444 -44.30 17.64 29.79
CA ASN A 444 -45.46 18.44 30.19
C ASN A 444 -45.37 19.88 29.65
N GLU A 445 -46.48 20.32 29.08
CA GLU A 445 -46.65 21.60 28.38
C GLU A 445 -46.57 22.84 29.29
N GLY A 446 -46.08 23.95 28.73
CA GLY A 446 -46.60 25.29 29.02
C GLY A 446 -45.63 26.32 29.60
N GLY A 447 -45.46 27.45 28.90
CA GLY A 447 -45.16 28.75 29.53
C GLY A 447 -43.91 29.47 29.03
N SER A 448 -44.11 30.62 28.37
CA SER A 448 -43.07 31.55 27.91
C SER A 448 -42.26 32.17 29.07
N SER A 449 -40.97 32.44 28.88
CA SER A 449 -40.40 33.79 29.07
C SER A 449 -38.89 33.86 28.80
N HIS A 450 -38.50 34.94 28.11
CA HIS A 450 -37.13 35.40 27.91
C HIS A 450 -36.27 35.42 29.18
N ARG A 451 -35.00 35.02 29.07
CA ARG A 451 -33.88 35.68 29.77
C ARG A 451 -32.56 35.50 29.03
N SER A 452 -32.12 36.61 28.45
CA SER A 452 -30.77 36.86 27.97
C SER A 452 -29.76 36.81 29.11
N ARG A 453 -28.62 36.15 28.88
CA ARG A 453 -27.37 36.43 29.59
C ARG A 453 -26.16 36.13 28.71
N ALA A 454 -25.58 37.20 28.18
CA ALA A 454 -24.21 37.24 27.70
C ALA A 454 -23.25 37.29 28.90
N ASN A 455 -22.18 36.49 28.88
CA ASN A 455 -20.79 36.97 28.92
C ASN A 455 -19.80 35.83 29.20
N GLY A 456 -18.88 35.65 28.24
CA GLY A 456 -17.44 35.65 28.49
C GLY A 456 -16.88 34.56 29.42
N ARG A 457 -16.54 33.41 28.84
CA ARG A 457 -15.35 32.65 29.27
C ARG A 457 -14.77 31.95 28.06
N GLY A 458 -13.50 32.25 27.77
CA GLY A 458 -12.80 31.78 26.58
C GLY A 458 -12.79 30.25 26.51
N THR A 459 -13.19 29.73 25.35
CA THR A 459 -12.93 28.37 24.94
C THR A 459 -11.43 28.21 24.75
N THR A 460 -10.74 27.73 25.77
CA THR A 460 -9.43 27.11 25.62
C THR A 460 -9.61 25.89 24.71
N ASN A 461 -9.31 26.04 23.42
CA ASN A 461 -9.37 24.95 22.45
C ASN A 461 -8.44 23.82 22.89
N GLY A 462 -9.06 22.71 23.31
CA GLY A 462 -8.44 21.58 23.98
C GLY A 462 -7.75 20.61 23.02
N TYR A 463 -6.59 21.00 22.50
CA TYR A 463 -5.64 20.04 21.96
C TYR A 463 -4.39 20.04 22.84
N ASN A 464 -4.31 19.09 23.76
CA ASN A 464 -3.29 19.03 24.82
C ASN A 464 -1.95 18.43 24.36
N VAL A 465 -1.88 17.91 23.12
CA VAL A 465 -0.71 17.22 22.57
C VAL A 465 0.16 18.21 21.78
N GLY A 466 1.45 18.25 22.08
CA GLY A 466 2.42 19.09 21.36
C GLY A 466 2.68 18.59 19.93
N GLU A 467 3.18 19.45 19.04
CA GLU A 467 3.47 19.06 17.64
C GLU A 467 4.43 17.86 17.53
N LYS A 468 5.54 17.91 18.28
CA LYS A 468 6.55 16.84 18.31
C LYS A 468 5.99 15.52 18.82
N GLU A 469 5.10 15.58 19.82
CA GLU A 469 4.43 14.41 20.38
C GLU A 469 3.48 13.80 19.37
N GLN A 470 2.66 14.63 18.71
CA GLN A 470 1.75 14.19 17.66
C GLN A 470 2.51 13.61 16.45
N TRP A 471 3.69 14.15 16.14
CA TRP A 471 4.59 13.60 15.14
C TRP A 471 5.12 12.22 15.54
N CYS A 472 5.54 12.04 16.80
CA CYS A 472 5.99 10.74 17.32
C CYS A 472 4.86 9.70 17.26
N LEU A 473 3.67 10.05 17.75
CA LEU A 473 2.48 9.17 17.76
C LEU A 473 2.08 8.77 16.34
N SER A 474 2.06 9.73 15.42
CA SER A 474 1.76 9.47 14.00
C SER A 474 2.76 8.50 13.39
N THR A 475 4.05 8.77 13.56
CA THR A 475 5.13 7.98 12.95
C THR A 475 5.21 6.57 13.56
N LEU A 476 5.12 6.44 14.88
CA LEU A 476 5.01 5.12 15.55
C LEU A 476 3.78 4.35 15.10
N GLY A 477 2.68 5.07 14.86
CA GLY A 477 1.48 4.47 14.35
C GLY A 477 1.65 3.90 12.93
N TYR A 478 2.39 4.57 12.03
CA TYR A 478 2.75 4.02 10.73
C TYR A 478 3.68 2.80 10.85
N VAL A 479 4.62 2.81 11.79
CA VAL A 479 5.45 1.63 12.10
C VAL A 479 4.55 0.45 12.46
N LYS A 480 3.59 0.63 13.37
CA LYS A 480 2.63 -0.42 13.74
C LYS A 480 1.79 -0.89 12.55
N ALA A 481 1.28 0.03 11.75
CA ALA A 481 0.46 -0.30 10.58
C ALA A 481 1.23 -1.14 9.55
N LEU A 482 2.44 -0.72 9.18
CA LEU A 482 3.32 -1.46 8.26
C LEU A 482 3.71 -2.83 8.82
N THR A 483 4.07 -2.87 10.11
CA THR A 483 4.44 -4.10 10.80
C THR A 483 3.30 -5.13 10.78
N ARG A 484 2.07 -4.68 11.05
CA ARG A 484 0.86 -5.51 11.05
C ARG A 484 0.48 -5.95 9.63
N GLN A 485 0.54 -5.04 8.65
CA GLN A 485 0.14 -5.30 7.27
C GLN A 485 1.04 -6.33 6.59
N TYR A 486 2.35 -6.27 6.82
CA TYR A 486 3.33 -7.16 6.18
C TYR A 486 3.93 -8.18 7.15
N ALA A 487 3.18 -8.54 8.20
CA ALA A 487 3.64 -9.43 9.27
C ALA A 487 4.19 -10.77 8.76
N SER A 488 3.61 -11.33 7.68
CA SER A 488 4.07 -12.61 7.09
C SER A 488 5.48 -12.56 6.52
N GLU A 489 5.92 -11.42 5.99
CA GLU A 489 7.26 -11.26 5.42
C GLU A 489 8.25 -10.63 6.41
N ILE A 490 7.77 -9.89 7.40
CA ILE A 490 8.60 -9.29 8.45
C ILE A 490 8.98 -10.34 9.51
N TRP A 491 8.07 -11.26 9.84
CA TRP A 491 8.31 -12.27 10.88
C TRP A 491 9.56 -13.13 10.65
N PRO A 492 9.83 -13.66 9.43
CA PRO A 492 11.09 -14.37 9.16
C PRO A 492 12.35 -13.52 9.35
N LEU A 493 12.22 -12.19 9.35
CA LEU A 493 13.33 -11.25 9.50
C LEU A 493 13.50 -10.76 10.94
N VAL A 494 12.68 -11.21 11.91
CA VAL A 494 12.67 -10.67 13.27
C VAL A 494 14.02 -10.76 13.97
N GLU A 495 14.74 -11.88 13.84
CA GLU A 495 16.07 -12.04 14.45
C GLU A 495 17.10 -11.08 13.85
N LYS A 496 17.03 -10.85 12.53
CA LYS A 496 17.91 -9.88 11.85
C LYS A 496 17.53 -8.45 12.23
N LEU A 497 16.25 -8.14 12.37
CA LEU A 497 15.77 -6.84 12.84
C LEU A 497 16.20 -6.59 14.28
N ASP A 498 16.15 -7.58 15.16
CA ASP A 498 16.64 -7.47 16.54
C ASP A 498 18.16 -7.24 16.59
N ALA A 499 18.93 -7.93 15.74
CA ALA A 499 20.37 -7.79 15.69
C ALA A 499 20.84 -6.46 15.06
N GLU A 500 20.20 -6.01 13.98
CA GLU A 500 20.67 -4.86 13.18
C GLU A 500 19.93 -3.55 13.43
N VAL A 501 18.71 -3.61 13.98
CA VAL A 501 17.84 -2.45 14.10
C VAL A 501 17.38 -2.21 15.52
N LEU A 502 16.80 -3.21 16.20
CA LEU A 502 16.23 -3.10 17.55
C LEU A 502 17.25 -3.42 18.64
N THR A 503 18.46 -2.89 18.50
CA THR A 503 19.55 -3.06 19.47
C THR A 503 19.18 -2.50 20.86
N GLU A 504 19.97 -2.80 21.89
CA GLU A 504 19.68 -2.39 23.28
C GLU A 504 19.40 -0.89 23.42
N ASP A 505 20.07 -0.05 22.61
CA ASP A 505 19.99 1.41 22.62
C ASP A 505 18.70 2.01 22.00
N VAL A 506 17.87 1.19 21.34
CA VAL A 506 16.64 1.65 20.71
C VAL A 506 15.51 1.87 21.72
N HIS A 507 14.79 2.98 21.54
CA HIS A 507 13.73 3.42 22.44
C HIS A 507 12.64 2.35 22.64
N PRO A 508 12.18 2.08 23.88
CA PRO A 508 11.22 1.02 24.19
C PRO A 508 9.89 1.10 23.42
N LEU A 509 9.40 2.30 23.11
CA LEU A 509 8.17 2.48 22.32
C LEU A 509 8.30 1.97 20.88
N LEU A 510 9.48 2.14 20.26
CA LEU A 510 9.73 1.60 18.92
C LEU A 510 9.84 0.08 18.97
N LYS A 511 10.54 -0.47 19.97
CA LYS A 511 10.56 -1.91 20.22
C LYS A 511 9.15 -2.46 20.39
N LYS A 512 8.32 -1.85 21.25
CA LYS A 512 6.92 -2.23 21.45
C LYS A 512 6.11 -2.19 20.16
N ALA A 513 6.30 -1.16 19.32
CA ALA A 513 5.60 -1.04 18.05
C ALA A 513 5.91 -2.18 17.07
N VAL A 514 7.16 -2.68 17.05
CA VAL A 514 7.57 -3.81 16.22
C VAL A 514 7.23 -5.16 16.88
N SER A 515 7.40 -5.28 18.20
CA SER A 515 7.12 -6.50 18.98
C SER A 515 5.63 -6.85 19.11
N GLU A 516 4.71 -5.96 18.71
CA GLU A 516 3.28 -6.29 18.58
C GLU A 516 3.02 -7.47 17.62
N LEU A 517 4.00 -7.84 16.78
CA LEU A 517 4.02 -9.11 16.03
C LEU A 517 3.84 -10.34 16.93
N ASP A 518 4.50 -10.37 18.09
CA ASP A 518 4.53 -11.55 18.97
C ASP A 518 3.16 -11.80 19.62
N GLY A 519 2.43 -10.73 19.94
CA GLY A 519 1.04 -10.79 20.39
C GLY A 519 0.05 -11.15 19.27
N PHE A 520 0.32 -10.71 18.05
CA PHE A 520 -0.47 -11.06 16.86
C PHE A 520 -0.34 -12.56 16.53
N PHE A 521 0.89 -13.10 16.43
CA PHE A 521 1.11 -14.51 16.15
C PHE A 521 0.68 -15.44 17.30
N LYS A 522 0.81 -15.03 18.56
CA LYS A 522 0.20 -15.77 19.70
C LYS A 522 -1.31 -15.85 19.59
N LYS A 523 -1.99 -14.74 19.26
CA LYS A 523 -3.46 -14.73 19.05
C LYS A 523 -3.88 -15.53 17.82
N VAL A 524 -3.13 -15.46 16.72
CA VAL A 524 -3.37 -16.28 15.52
C VAL A 524 -3.16 -17.76 15.85
N GLY A 525 -2.10 -18.11 16.59
CA GLY A 525 -1.86 -19.47 17.07
C GLY A 525 -2.97 -19.99 17.97
N GLU A 526 -3.48 -19.17 18.90
CA GLU A 526 -4.66 -19.50 19.71
C GLU A 526 -5.93 -19.66 18.88
N LEU A 527 -6.13 -18.83 17.85
CA LEU A 527 -7.28 -18.90 16.97
C LEU A 527 -7.23 -20.16 16.10
N VAL A 528 -6.07 -20.49 15.53
CA VAL A 528 -5.82 -21.74 14.78
C VAL A 528 -6.02 -22.94 15.69
N TYR A 529 -5.53 -22.89 16.92
CA TYR A 529 -5.76 -23.94 17.92
C TYR A 529 -7.25 -24.10 18.26
N ARG A 530 -7.99 -23.00 18.43
CA ARG A 530 -9.44 -23.00 18.68
C ARG A 530 -10.25 -23.51 17.49
N VAL A 531 -9.87 -23.15 16.27
CA VAL A 531 -10.51 -23.65 15.02
C VAL A 531 -10.21 -25.14 14.83
N ALA A 532 -8.97 -25.58 15.10
CA ALA A 532 -8.59 -26.99 15.06
C ALA A 532 -9.35 -27.81 16.13
N THR A 533 -9.53 -27.29 17.35
CA THR A 533 -10.32 -27.96 18.40
C THR A 533 -11.83 -27.94 18.12
N CYS A 534 -12.36 -26.88 17.50
CA CYS A 534 -13.75 -26.86 17.02
C CYS A 534 -13.98 -27.87 15.87
N SER A 535 -13.04 -27.97 14.93
CA SER A 535 -13.08 -28.93 13.83
C SER A 535 -12.97 -30.38 14.34
N MET A 536 -12.10 -30.64 15.33
CA MET A 536 -12.04 -31.94 16.03
C MET A 536 -13.35 -32.26 16.78
N ARG A 537 -14.00 -31.28 17.42
CA ARG A 537 -15.31 -31.47 18.05
C ARG A 537 -16.41 -31.76 17.04
N MET A 538 -16.43 -31.10 15.87
CA MET A 538 -17.40 -31.41 14.82
C MET A 538 -17.15 -32.78 14.16
N SER A 539 -15.89 -33.18 13.99
CA SER A 539 -15.53 -34.51 13.46
C SER A 539 -15.89 -35.65 14.41
N SER A 540 -15.96 -35.39 15.73
CA SER A 540 -16.45 -36.36 16.71
C SER A 540 -17.96 -36.63 16.65
N HIS A 541 -18.74 -35.77 15.96
CA HIS A 541 -20.19 -35.94 15.78
C HIS A 541 -20.59 -36.49 14.41
N ILE A 542 -19.69 -36.51 13.43
CA ILE A 542 -19.96 -37.06 12.09
C ILE A 542 -18.84 -38.03 11.77
N GLY A 543 -19.07 -39.31 12.07
CA GLY A 543 -18.10 -40.36 11.76
C GLY A 543 -17.88 -40.48 10.26
N SER A 544 -16.72 -40.05 9.75
CA SER A 544 -15.99 -40.64 8.60
C SER A 544 -14.70 -39.90 8.22
N ARG A 545 -13.59 -40.68 8.24
CA ARG A 545 -12.27 -40.54 7.56
C ARG A 545 -11.27 -39.44 7.99
N PRO A 546 -9.95 -39.78 8.09
CA PRO A 546 -8.93 -38.89 8.61
C PRO A 546 -8.46 -37.89 7.55
N LEU A 547 -8.54 -36.59 7.87
CA LEU A 547 -7.82 -35.55 7.14
C LEU A 547 -6.36 -35.54 7.61
N VAL A 548 -5.45 -35.66 6.65
CA VAL A 548 -4.00 -35.68 6.84
C VAL A 548 -3.55 -34.36 7.49
N PHE A 549 -2.74 -34.47 8.54
CA PHE A 549 -2.12 -33.34 9.24
C PHE A 549 -1.06 -32.68 8.35
N CYS A 550 -1.28 -31.42 7.96
CA CYS A 550 -0.22 -30.54 7.46
C CYS A 550 0.46 -29.85 8.66
N THR A 551 1.79 -29.83 8.65
CA THR A 551 2.63 -29.20 9.67
C THR A 551 2.44 -27.69 9.71
N VAL A 552 2.64 -27.11 10.91
CA VAL A 552 2.41 -25.69 11.27
C VAL A 552 3.08 -24.68 10.32
N SER A 553 4.10 -25.08 9.55
CA SER A 553 4.74 -24.26 8.53
C SER A 553 3.86 -23.97 7.30
N GLU A 554 2.96 -24.89 6.90
CA GLU A 554 2.13 -24.71 5.69
C GLU A 554 0.83 -23.93 5.99
N LEU A 555 0.33 -24.01 7.22
CA LEU A 555 -0.89 -23.31 7.66
C LEU A 555 -0.67 -21.81 7.90
N GLY A 556 0.56 -21.39 8.21
CA GLY A 556 0.93 -19.98 8.35
C GLY A 556 0.84 -19.21 7.02
N TYR A 557 1.08 -19.88 5.89
CA TYR A 557 0.97 -19.27 4.56
C TYR A 557 -0.45 -19.30 4.00
N GLY A 558 -1.25 -20.33 4.33
CA GLY A 558 -2.62 -20.49 3.78
C GLY A 558 -3.67 -19.54 4.36
N LEU A 559 -3.48 -19.02 5.59
CA LEU A 559 -4.44 -18.10 6.22
C LEU A 559 -4.25 -16.62 5.84
N CYS A 560 -3.16 -16.28 5.13
CA CYS A 560 -2.96 -14.96 4.56
C CYS A 560 -3.69 -14.76 3.20
N GLU A 561 -4.29 -15.81 2.63
CA GLU A 561 -4.95 -15.78 1.32
C GLU A 561 -6.49 -15.80 1.34
N TYR A 562 -7.13 -15.65 2.50
CA TYR A 562 -8.60 -15.54 2.60
C TYR A 562 -9.07 -14.27 3.29
#